data_AF-A0A935BF36-F1
#
_entry.id   AF-A0A935BF36-F1
#
_cell.length_a   1.000
_cell.length_b   1.000
_cell.length_c   1.000
_cell.angle_alpha   90.00
_cell.angle_beta   90.00
_cell.angle_gamma   90.00
#
_symmetry.space_group_name_H-M   'P 1'
#
loop_
_entity.id
_entity.type
_entity.pdbx_description
1 polymer ?
#
loop_
_entity_poly.entity_id
_entity_poly.type
_entity_poly.pdbx_seq_one_letter_code
_entity_poly.pdbx_strand_id
1 'polypeptide(L)' 'MMNAIVRSSPSIYSPEIHIVSFDEPIKIGKSAGGNNPWFRVTTTGGTTGWMHGNTIEFVR' A
#
# COMPACT_ATOMS: atom_id res chain seq x y z
N MET A 1 9.30 14.25 0.60
CA MET A 1 8.09 13.62 0.02
C MET A 1 8.38 12.14 -0.11
N MET A 2 7.54 11.27 0.45
CA MET A 2 7.69 9.82 0.38
C MET A 2 6.66 9.33 -0.63
N ASN A 3 7.09 8.63 -1.69
CA ASN A 3 6.15 8.11 -2.69
C ASN A 3 5.28 7.01 -2.06
N ALA A 4 3.99 6.99 -2.39
CA ALA A 4 3.09 5.92 -2.03
C ALA A 4 3.35 4.71 -2.94
N ILE A 5 3.99 3.67 -2.42
CA ILE A 5 4.50 2.54 -3.22
C ILE A 5 3.80 1.25 -2.84
N VAL A 6 3.23 0.58 -3.83
CA VAL A 6 2.76 -0.80 -3.72
C VAL A 6 3.94 -1.73 -3.98
N ARG A 7 4.15 -2.67 -3.05
CA ARG A 7 5.20 -3.68 -3.14
C ARG A 7 4.64 -5.09 -3.25
N SER A 8 5.46 -6.03 -3.73
CA SER A 8 5.06 -7.44 -3.89
C SER A 8 4.88 -8.19 -2.55
N SER A 9 5.54 -7.73 -1.48
CA SER A 9 5.48 -8.33 -0.13
C SER A 9 5.45 -7.22 0.95
N PRO A 10 5.04 -7.52 2.20
CA PRO A 10 4.99 -6.54 3.30
C PRO A 10 6.39 -6.22 3.86
N SER A 11 7.26 -5.67 3.03
CA SER A 11 8.65 -5.34 3.36
C SER A 11 9.16 -4.21 2.48
N ILE A 12 9.91 -3.27 3.06
CA ILE A 12 10.55 -2.17 2.33
C ILE A 12 11.61 -2.66 1.32
N TYR A 13 12.13 -3.87 1.49
CA TYR A 13 13.13 -4.46 0.59
C TYR A 13 12.50 -5.26 -0.56
N SER A 14 11.18 -5.44 -0.55
CA SER A 14 10.51 -6.17 -1.62
C SER A 14 10.35 -5.31 -2.88
N PRO A 15 10.29 -5.93 -4.07
CA PRO A 15 10.09 -5.22 -5.33
C PRO A 15 8.93 -4.23 -5.31
N GLU A 16 9.17 -3.06 -5.87
CA GLU A 16 8.15 -2.04 -6.15
C GLU A 16 7.40 -2.47 -7.40
N ILE A 17 6.08 -2.63 -7.29
CA ILE A 17 5.25 -3.10 -8.41
C ILE A 17 4.32 -2.02 -8.93
N HIS A 18 4.09 -0.95 -8.16
CA HIS A 18 3.31 0.20 -8.58
C HIS A 18 3.62 1.42 -7.72
N ILE A 19 3.59 2.60 -8.33
CA ILE A 19 3.65 3.89 -7.62
C ILE A 19 2.26 4.51 -7.73
N VAL A 20 1.64 4.78 -6.58
CA VAL A 20 0.31 5.39 -6.48
C VAL A 20 0.44 6.89 -6.63
N SER A 21 -0.42 7.50 -7.45
CA SER A 21 -0.43 8.95 -7.62
C SER A 21 -1.00 9.63 -6.37
N PHE A 22 -0.60 10.87 -6.11
CA PHE A 22 -1.21 11.67 -5.05
C PHE A 22 -2.73 11.78 -5.26
N ASP A 23 -3.52 11.65 -4.18
CA ASP A 23 -4.99 11.58 -4.17
C ASP A 23 -5.65 10.42 -4.93
N GLU A 24 -4.89 9.43 -5.42
CA GLU A 24 -5.51 8.22 -5.99
C GLU A 24 -6.16 7.38 -4.88
N PRO A 25 -7.48 7.10 -4.96
CA PRO A 25 -8.14 6.27 -3.97
C PRO A 25 -7.71 4.81 -4.11
N ILE A 26 -7.41 4.16 -2.98
CA ILE A 26 -7.07 2.73 -2.93
C ILE A 26 -8.07 1.98 -2.08
N LYS A 27 -8.26 0.68 -2.36
CA LYS A 27 -9.00 -0.22 -1.48
C LYS A 27 -8.03 -0.85 -0.49
N ILE A 28 -8.29 -0.69 0.80
CA ILE A 28 -7.51 -1.29 1.88
C ILE A 28 -8.14 -2.64 2.27
N GLY A 29 -7.33 -3.68 2.28
CA GLY A 29 -7.68 -5.03 2.71
C GLY A 29 -7.07 -5.38 4.07
N LYS A 30 -6.77 -6.67 4.28
CA LYS A 30 -6.21 -7.17 5.54
C LYS A 30 -4.78 -6.63 5.77
N SER A 31 -4.43 -6.41 7.04
CA SER A 31 -3.03 -6.22 7.42
C SER A 31 -2.24 -7.52 7.25
N ALA A 32 -0.91 -7.42 7.22
CA ALA A 32 -0.02 -8.58 7.19
C ALA A 32 -0.06 -9.42 8.48
N GLY A 33 -0.84 -9.00 9.49
CA GLY A 33 -1.03 -9.69 10.77
C GLY A 33 -0.17 -9.11 11.90
N GLY A 34 -0.61 -9.34 13.14
CA GLY A 34 0.05 -8.82 14.34
C GLY A 34 0.20 -7.29 14.34
N ASN A 35 1.34 -6.81 14.82
CA ASN A 35 1.70 -5.39 14.81
C ASN A 35 2.44 -4.98 13.52
N ASN A 36 2.25 -5.72 12.43
CA ASN A 36 2.90 -5.41 11.16
C ASN A 36 2.21 -4.19 10.50
N PRO A 37 2.96 -3.11 10.15
CA PRO A 37 2.39 -1.87 9.64
C PRO A 37 1.95 -1.94 8.16
N TRP A 38 1.99 -3.12 7.53
CA TRP A 38 1.66 -3.30 6.13
C TRP A 38 0.23 -3.75 5.92
N PHE A 39 -0.40 -3.16 4.90
CA PHE A 39 -1.75 -3.46 4.48
C PHE A 39 -1.76 -3.97 3.06
N ARG A 40 -2.56 -5.01 2.80
CA ARG A 40 -2.85 -5.43 1.45
C ARG A 40 -3.76 -4.40 0.81
N VAL A 41 -3.43 -3.94 -0.39
CA VAL A 41 -4.18 -2.89 -1.09
C VAL A 41 -4.49 -3.30 -2.51
N THR A 42 -5.54 -2.70 -3.08
CA THR A 42 -5.86 -2.77 -4.50
C THR A 42 -6.04 -1.35 -5.05
N THR A 43 -5.25 -0.99 -6.05
CA THR A 43 -5.30 0.32 -6.72
C THR A 43 -6.49 0.42 -7.67
N THR A 44 -6.80 1.63 -8.15
CA THR A 44 -7.90 1.84 -9.11
C THR A 44 -7.68 1.08 -10.42
N GLY A 45 -6.42 0.94 -10.84
CA GLY A 45 -5.99 0.15 -11.99
C GLY A 45 -6.03 -1.37 -11.78
N GLY A 46 -6.42 -1.85 -10.60
CA GLY A 46 -6.54 -3.27 -10.30
C GLY A 46 -5.27 -3.95 -9.79
N THR A 47 -4.15 -3.23 -9.66
CA THR A 47 -2.92 -3.79 -9.09
C THR A 47 -3.13 -4.10 -7.61
N THR A 48 -2.78 -5.32 -7.20
CA THR A 48 -2.87 -5.74 -5.80
C THR A 48 -1.49 -6.03 -5.24
N GLY A 49 -1.20 -5.49 -4.06
CA GLY A 49 0.07 -5.69 -3.36
C GLY A 49 0.03 -5.15 -1.94
N TRP A 50 1.16 -4.66 -1.45
CA TRP A 50 1.33 -4.23 -0.05
C TRP A 50 1.79 -2.78 0.03
N MET A 51 1.15 -1.98 0.89
CA MET A 51 1.57 -0.62 1.23
C MET A 51 1.81 -0.48 2.72
N HIS A 52 2.78 0.35 3.09
CA HIS A 52 3.06 0.68 4.48
C HIS A 52 2.02 1.70 5.00
N GLY A 53 1.50 1.52 6.21
CA GLY A 53 0.44 2.37 6.76
C GLY A 53 0.77 3.87 6.78
N ASN A 54 2.04 4.24 7.00
CA ASN A 54 2.48 5.65 6.99
C ASN A 54 2.34 6.35 5.62
N THR A 55 2.08 5.63 4.54
CA THR A 55 1.83 6.21 3.20
C THR A 55 0.35 6.18 2.83
N ILE A 56 -0.53 5.83 3.78
CA ILE A 56 -1.97 5.69 3.57
C ILE A 56 -2.68 6.70 4.47
N GLU A 57 -3.50 7.55 3.86
CA GLU A 57 -4.38 8.45 4.60
C GLU A 57 -5.79 7.85 4.68
N PHE A 58 -6.32 7.74 5.90
CA PHE A 58 -7.68 7.27 6.13
C PHE A 58 -8.64 8.45 6.08
N VAL A 59 -9.30 8.61 4.94
CA VAL A 59 -10.45 9.52 4.81
C VAL A 59 -11.68 8.84 5.39
N ARG A 60 -12.37 9.53 6.33
CA ARG A 60 -13.62 9.11 6.96
C ARG A 60 -14.83 9.53 6.15
#